data_AF-A0A949N9R3-F1
#
_entry.id   AF-A0A949N9R3-F1
#
_cell.length_a   1.000
_cell.length_b   1.000
_cell.length_c   1.000
_cell.angle_alpha   90.00
_cell.angle_beta   90.00
_cell.angle_gamma   90.00
#
_symmetry.space_group_name_H-M   'P 1'
#
loop_
_entity.id
_entity.type
_entity.pdbx_description
1 polymer ?
#
loop_
_entity_poly.entity_id
_entity_poly.type
_entity_poly.pdbx_seq_one_letter_code
_entity_poly.pdbx_strand_id
1 'polypeptide(L)' 'MRLVFTEQAWDDYLYWQKNDEKILRRVNELIKDTLRTTAGD' A
#
# COMPACT_ATOMS: atom_id res chain seq x y z
N MET A 1 11.70 5.25 -5.95
CA MET A 1 10.53 6.00 -5.46
C MET A 1 10.38 5.78 -3.95
N ARG A 2 10.09 6.82 -3.17
CA ARG A 2 9.88 6.71 -1.72
C ARG A 2 8.38 6.64 -1.45
N LEU A 3 7.91 5.58 -0.79
CA LEU A 3 6.53 5.44 -0.34
C LEU A 3 6.35 6.27 0.94
N VAL A 4 5.37 7.16 0.95
CA VAL A 4 5.06 8.01 2.11
C VAL A 4 3.55 7.94 2.36
N PHE A 5 3.18 7.63 3.59
CA PHE A 5 1.79 7.63 4.04
C PHE A 5 1.50 8.86 4.90
N THR A 6 0.27 9.34 4.86
CA THR A 6 -0.25 10.24 5.89
C THR A 6 -0.49 9.45 7.18
N GLU A 7 -0.54 10.12 8.33
CA GLU A 7 -0.77 9.45 9.62
C GLU A 7 -2.06 8.62 9.63
N GLN A 8 -3.14 9.17 9.06
CA GLN A 8 -4.41 8.45 8.95
C GLN A 8 -4.29 7.21 8.07
N ALA A 9 -3.66 7.32 6.89
CA ALA A 9 -3.46 6.18 6.00
C ALA A 9 -2.57 5.10 6.63
N TRP A 10 -1.62 5.50 7.48
CA TRP A 10 -0.78 4.57 8.21
C TRP A 10 -1.56 3.81 9.30
N ASP A 11 -2.45 4.48 10.02
CA ASP A 11 -3.34 3.85 11.01
C ASP A 11 -4.29 2.85 10.34
N ASP A 12 -4.92 3.23 9.23
CA ASP A 12 -5.77 2.34 8.43
C ASP A 12 -4.99 1.11 7.92
N TYR A 13 -3.74 1.31 7.47
CA TYR A 13 -2.87 0.23 7.03
C TYR A 13 -2.54 -0.74 8.18
N LEU A 14 -2.25 -0.23 9.37
CA LEU A 14 -2.01 -1.04 10.57
C LEU A 14 -3.28 -1.78 11.03
N TYR A 15 -4.45 -1.14 10.91
CA TYR A 15 -5.74 -1.76 11.21
C TYR A 15 -5.99 -2.95 10.28
N TRP A 16 -5.82 -2.79 8.96
CA TRP A 16 -5.98 -3.89 8.00
C TRP A 16 -4.97 -5.00 8.20
N GLN A 17 -3.76 -4.68 8.65
CA GLN A 17 -2.77 -5.71 8.97
C GLN A 17 -3.22 -6.67 10.07
N LYS A 18 -4.03 -6.20 11.03
CA LYS A 18 -4.53 -7.02 12.13
C LYS A 18 -5.90 -7.62 11.87
N ASN A 19 -6.74 -6.93 11.11
CA ASN A 19 -8.16 -7.27 10.99
C ASN A 19 -8.54 -7.85 9.62
N ASP A 20 -7.81 -7.50 8.54
CA ASP A 20 -8.24 -7.84 7.18
C ASP A 20 -7.09 -8.00 6.18
N GLU A 21 -6.50 -9.20 6.15
CA GLU A 21 -5.38 -9.52 5.26
C GLU A 21 -5.71 -9.36 3.76
N LYS A 22 -6.99 -9.49 3.38
CA LYS A 22 -7.43 -9.37 2.00
C LYS A 22 -7.27 -7.93 1.50
N ILE A 23 -7.64 -6.95 2.33
CA ILE A 23 -7.47 -5.54 2.04
C ILE A 23 -5.99 -5.19 2.01
N LEU A 24 -5.22 -5.68 3.01
CA LEU A 24 -3.76 -5.48 3.05
C LEU A 24 -3.07 -5.97 1.77
N ARG A 25 -3.41 -7.18 1.30
CA ARG A 25 -2.85 -7.74 0.05
C ARG A 25 -3.17 -6.85 -1.15
N ARG A 26 -4.42 -6.39 -1.28
CA ARG A 26 -4.84 -5.53 -2.39
C ARG A 26 -4.13 -4.18 -2.39
N VAL A 27 -3.98 -3.55 -1.22
CA VAL A 27 -3.23 -2.29 -1.09
C VAL A 27 -1.76 -2.49 -1.50
N ASN A 28 -1.14 -3.59 -1.05
CA ASN A 28 0.24 -3.91 -1.44
C ASN A 28 0.41 -4.17 -2.94
N GLU A 29 -0.55 -4.84 -3.59
CA GLU A 29 -0.54 -5.04 -5.04
C GLU A 29 -0.62 -3.71 -5.79
N LEU A 30 -1.51 -2.81 -5.38
CA LEU A 30 -1.65 -1.48 -6.00
C LEU A 30 -0.39 -0.62 -5.84
N ILE A 31 0.22 -0.64 -4.64
CA ILE A 31 1.49 0.04 -4.40
C ILE A 31 2.57 -0.51 -5.33
N LYS A 32 2.66 -1.83 -5.44
CA LYS A 32 3.65 -2.50 -6.31
C LYS A 32 3.42 -2.18 -7.79
N ASP A 33 2.17 -2.14 -8.23
CA ASP A 33 1.80 -1.79 -9.61
C ASP A 33 2.20 -0.35 -9.96
N THR A 34 1.88 0.60 -9.06
CA THR A 34 2.25 2.01 -9.21
C THR A 34 3.78 2.20 -9.25
N LEU A 35 4.52 1.38 -8.49
CA LEU A 35 5.98 1.40 -8.47
C LEU A 35 6.61 0.74 -9.71
N ARG A 36 5.93 -0.22 -10.36
CA ARG A 36 6.43 -0.88 -11.58
C ARG A 36 6.24 -0.01 -12.82
N THR A 37 5.12 0.69 -12.91
CA THR A 37 4.77 1.54 -14.07
C THR A 37 5.67 2.77 -14.20
N THR A 38 6.42 3.15 -13.16
CA THR A 38 7.33 4.31 -13.20
C THR A 38 8.78 3.98 -13.62
N ALA A 39 9.11 2.71 -13.88
CA ALA A 39 10.47 2.27 -14.20
C ALA A 39 10.64 1.70 -15.63
N GLY A 40 9.63 1.82 -16.49
CA GLY A 40 9.69 1.27 -17.84
C GLY A 40 8.58 1.80 -18.75
N ASP A 41 8.65 3.10 -19.06
CA ASP A 41 8.31 3.65 -20.38
C ASP A 41 9.26 4.83 -20.63
#